data_AF-A0A484R4F3-F1
#
_entry.id   AF-A0A484R4F3-F1
#
_cell.length_a   1.000
_cell.length_b   1.000
_cell.length_c   1.000
_cell.angle_alpha   90.00
_cell.angle_beta   90.00
_cell.angle_gamma   90.00
#
_symmetry.space_group_name_H-M   'P 1'
#
loop_
_entity.id
_entity.type
_entity.pdbx_description
1 polymer ?
#
loop_
_entity_poly.entity_id
_entity_poly.type
_entity_poly.pdbx_seq_one_letter_code
_entity_poly.pdbx_strand_id
1 'polypeptide(L)'
;MAKIALRVNELGKLDGLTAADGRAYARFKKKLEQMRPGDTISFEHRFPRSPKFHRLHFAMLGVFFDNQEQFANPEDLRKWIEVGAGHCQFVPGPKGRLVALPLSIAYDSLDDTEFYEHHIKVVAFLRSQSATRFLWPDVSDIAAAASVESILQEFDA
;
A
#
# COMPACT_ATOMS: atom_id res chain seq x y z
N MET A 1 -6.42 -21.17 8.11
CA MET A 1 -5.24 -21.17 9.00
C MET A 1 -5.63 -20.53 10.33
N ALA A 2 -5.05 -20.93 11.46
CA ALA A 2 -5.38 -20.30 12.75
C ALA A 2 -4.74 -18.91 12.84
N LYS A 3 -5.55 -17.86 12.89
CA LYS A 3 -5.10 -16.48 13.11
C LYS A 3 -4.93 -16.27 14.62
N ILE A 4 -3.76 -15.80 15.04
CA ILE A 4 -3.47 -15.44 16.43
C ILE A 4 -3.14 -13.95 16.45
N ALA A 5 -3.94 -13.15 17.15
CA ALA A 5 -3.66 -11.72 17.31
C ALA A 5 -2.71 -11.51 18.50
N LEU A 6 -1.57 -10.87 18.25
CA LEU A 6 -0.56 -10.61 19.26
C LEU A 6 -0.36 -9.10 19.45
N ARG A 7 0.02 -8.71 20.66
CA ARG A 7 0.43 -7.34 21.03
C ARG A 7 1.75 -7.39 21.79
N VAL A 8 2.48 -6.28 21.80
CA VAL A 8 3.63 -6.09 22.69
C VAL A 8 3.10 -5.60 24.04
N ASN A 9 3.46 -6.29 25.12
CA ASN A 9 3.09 -5.89 26.48
C ASN A 9 4.07 -4.85 27.06
N GLU A 10 3.81 -4.38 28.27
CA GLU A 10 4.63 -3.37 28.96
C GLU A 10 6.09 -3.80 29.19
N LEU A 11 6.37 -5.11 29.13
CA LEU A 11 7.70 -5.69 29.27
C LEU A 11 8.40 -5.92 27.91
N GLY A 12 7.83 -5.43 26.81
CA GLY A 12 8.37 -5.61 25.46
C GLY A 12 8.20 -7.02 24.89
N LYS A 13 7.37 -7.88 25.51
CA LYS A 13 7.15 -9.26 25.07
C LYS A 13 5.83 -9.40 24.31
N LEU A 14 5.79 -10.35 23.36
CA LEU A 14 4.55 -10.71 22.68
C LEU A 14 3.59 -11.43 23.62
N ASP A 15 2.35 -10.96 23.66
CA ASP A 15 1.25 -11.55 24.39
C ASP A 15 -0.02 -11.58 23.52
N GLY A 16 -0.96 -12.46 23.86
CA GLY A 16 -2.24 -12.52 23.17
C GLY A 16 -3.01 -11.20 23.29
N LEU A 17 -3.65 -10.77 22.20
CA LEU A 17 -4.56 -9.62 22.25
C LEU A 17 -5.75 -9.91 23.18
N THR A 18 -6.25 -11.15 23.14
CA THR A 18 -7.28 -11.67 24.05
C THR A 18 -6.75 -12.85 24.86
N ALA A 19 -7.49 -13.27 25.89
CA ALA A 19 -7.16 -14.50 26.63
C ALA A 19 -7.19 -15.75 25.74
N ALA A 20 -8.04 -15.77 24.71
CA ALA A 20 -8.09 -16.86 23.74
C ALA A 20 -6.83 -16.88 22.86
N ASP A 21 -6.39 -15.72 22.37
CA ASP A 21 -5.15 -15.56 21.62
C ASP A 21 -3.93 -15.95 22.46
N GLY A 22 -3.90 -15.59 23.75
CA GLY A 22 -2.82 -15.95 24.66
C GLY A 22 -2.69 -17.46 24.81
N ARG A 23 -3.82 -18.18 24.96
CA ARG A 23 -3.83 -19.65 24.98
C ARG A 23 -3.39 -20.24 23.64
N ALA A 24 -3.80 -19.66 22.52
CA ALA A 24 -3.39 -20.11 21.19
C ALA A 24 -1.87 -19.91 20.97
N TYR A 25 -1.34 -18.75 21.37
CA TYR A 25 0.07 -18.44 21.31
C TYR A 25 0.92 -19.37 22.18
N ALA A 26 0.45 -19.69 23.39
CA ALA A 26 1.12 -20.67 24.25
C ALA A 26 1.20 -22.06 23.60
N ARG A 27 0.11 -22.54 22.97
CA ARG A 27 0.11 -23.81 22.24
C ARG A 27 1.05 -23.79 21.04
N PHE A 28 1.08 -22.68 20.30
CA PHE A 28 1.98 -22.50 19.16
C PHE A 28 3.46 -22.57 19.60
N LYS A 29 3.84 -21.82 20.64
CA LYS A 29 5.20 -21.87 21.21
C LYS A 29 5.60 -23.27 21.65
N LYS A 30 4.72 -23.96 22.39
CA LYS A 30 4.97 -25.35 22.82
C LYS A 30 5.20 -26.28 21.64
N LYS A 31 4.48 -26.09 20.53
CA LYS A 31 4.64 -26.92 19.33
C LYS A 31 5.97 -26.64 18.62
N LEU A 32 6.42 -25.39 18.56
CA LEU A 32 7.74 -25.03 18.04
C LEU A 32 8.87 -25.68 18.86
N GLU A 33 8.78 -25.63 20.19
CA GLU A 33 9.78 -26.22 21.10
C GLU A 33 9.91 -27.74 20.96
N GLN A 34 8.88 -28.42 20.44
CA GLN A 34 8.83 -29.87 20.29
C GLN A 34 9.26 -30.35 18.89
N MET A 35 9.61 -29.45 17.98
CA MET A 35 10.02 -29.81 16.62
C MET A 35 11.37 -30.53 16.64
N ARG A 36 11.50 -31.55 15.79
CA ARG A 36 12.71 -32.36 15.62
C ARG A 36 13.34 -32.07 14.26
N PRO A 37 14.62 -32.42 14.05
CA PRO A 37 15.23 -32.36 12.72
C PRO A 37 14.39 -33.13 11.70
N GLY A 38 13.98 -32.45 10.62
CA GLY A 38 13.13 -33.00 9.56
C GLY A 38 11.65 -32.58 9.65
N ASP A 39 11.19 -32.04 10.79
CA ASP A 39 9.85 -31.46 10.89
C ASP A 39 9.79 -30.13 10.12
N THR A 40 8.69 -29.89 9.38
CA THR A 40 8.47 -28.66 8.64
C THR A 40 7.34 -27.83 9.25
N ILE A 41 7.48 -26.51 9.18
CA ILE A 41 6.44 -25.57 9.58
C ILE A 41 6.35 -24.44 8.57
N SER A 42 5.12 -24.00 8.28
CA SER A 42 4.84 -22.75 7.57
C SER A 42 3.93 -21.90 8.45
N PHE A 43 4.23 -20.61 8.54
CA PHE A 43 3.37 -19.63 9.20
C PHE A 43 3.42 -18.31 8.43
N GLU A 44 2.27 -17.65 8.38
CA GLU A 44 2.13 -16.30 7.85
C GLU A 44 1.97 -15.34 9.03
N HIS A 45 2.61 -14.18 8.94
CA HIS A 45 2.46 -13.12 9.93
C HIS A 45 2.07 -11.83 9.22
N ARG A 46 1.33 -10.97 9.92
CA ARG A 46 0.94 -9.66 9.40
C ARG A 46 1.13 -8.62 10.49
N PHE A 47 1.97 -7.65 10.21
CA PHE A 47 2.05 -6.43 10.99
C PHE A 47 1.08 -5.40 10.41
N PRO A 48 0.28 -4.71 11.24
CA PRO A 48 -0.51 -3.60 10.75
C PRO A 48 0.44 -2.53 10.20
N ARG A 49 0.10 -1.97 9.03
CA ARG A 49 0.89 -0.93 8.35
C ARG A 49 1.11 0.29 9.26
N SER A 50 2.18 1.03 9.02
CA SER A 50 2.49 2.28 9.71
C SER A 50 1.38 3.31 9.46
N PRO A 51 0.61 3.72 10.49
CA PRO A 51 -0.43 4.74 10.31
C PRO A 51 0.14 6.09 9.87
N LYS A 52 1.39 6.40 10.27
CA LYS A 52 2.10 7.61 9.85
C LYS A 52 2.33 7.59 8.34
N PHE A 53 2.90 6.50 7.82
CA PHE A 53 3.21 6.37 6.40
C PHE A 53 1.94 6.34 5.54
N HIS A 54 0.88 5.67 6.02
CA HIS A 54 -0.41 5.71 5.36
C HIS A 54 -0.96 7.14 5.22
N ARG A 55 -0.92 7.94 6.30
CA ARG A 55 -1.35 9.36 6.22
C ARG A 55 -0.47 10.17 5.27
N LEU A 56 0.84 9.94 5.28
CA LEU A 56 1.79 10.61 4.40
C LEU A 56 1.47 10.35 2.92
N HIS A 57 1.27 9.08 2.55
CA HIS A 57 0.90 8.70 1.18
C HIS A 57 -0.37 9.42 0.70
N PHE A 58 -1.42 9.46 1.53
CA PHE A 58 -2.68 10.10 1.14
C PHE A 58 -2.61 11.63 1.14
N ALA A 59 -1.80 12.23 2.02
CA ALA A 59 -1.53 13.66 1.99
C ALA A 59 -0.82 14.07 0.69
N MET A 60 0.17 13.29 0.25
CA MET A 60 0.84 13.49 -1.05
C MET A 60 -0.16 13.46 -2.21
N LEU A 61 -1.04 12.46 -2.26
CA LEU A 61 -2.09 12.39 -3.29
C LEU A 61 -3.04 13.61 -3.25
N GLY A 62 -3.32 14.15 -2.06
CA GLY A 62 -4.09 15.38 -1.89
C GLY A 62 -3.42 16.58 -2.55
N VAL A 63 -2.11 16.77 -2.33
CA VAL A 63 -1.36 17.87 -2.98
C VAL A 63 -1.34 17.71 -4.50
N PHE A 64 -1.17 16.48 -5.01
CA PHE A 64 -1.31 16.24 -6.46
C PHE A 64 -2.70 16.58 -6.98
N PHE A 65 -3.76 16.25 -6.24
CA PHE A 65 -5.13 16.57 -6.61
C PHE A 65 -5.40 18.07 -6.69
N ASP A 66 -4.88 18.82 -5.72
CA ASP A 66 -5.05 20.27 -5.66
C ASP A 66 -4.28 21.00 -6.77
N ASN A 67 -3.28 20.36 -7.37
CA ASN A 67 -2.38 20.95 -8.35
C ASN A 67 -2.51 20.35 -9.76
N GLN A 68 -3.62 19.71 -10.13
CA GLN A 68 -3.81 19.08 -11.46
C GLN A 68 -5.08 19.60 -12.18
N GLU A 69 -5.18 19.36 -13.49
CA GLU A 69 -6.22 19.96 -14.35
C GLU A 69 -7.30 18.96 -14.87
N GLN A 70 -7.16 17.66 -14.58
CA GLN A 70 -7.95 16.60 -15.23
C GLN A 70 -9.13 16.08 -14.42
N PHE A 71 -9.00 16.03 -13.08
CA PHE A 71 -9.93 15.37 -12.19
C PHE A 71 -10.65 16.37 -11.31
N ALA A 72 -11.98 16.23 -11.22
CA ALA A 72 -12.82 16.99 -10.28
C ALA A 72 -13.05 16.26 -8.95
N ASN A 73 -12.68 14.97 -8.88
CA ASN A 73 -12.90 14.12 -7.72
C ASN A 73 -11.57 13.44 -7.32
N PRO A 74 -11.12 13.57 -6.05
CA PRO A 74 -9.87 12.97 -5.59
C PRO A 74 -9.88 11.44 -5.68
N GLU A 75 -11.05 10.79 -5.57
CA GLU A 75 -11.13 9.35 -5.73
C GLU A 75 -10.82 8.88 -7.15
N ASP A 76 -11.21 9.67 -8.16
CA ASP A 76 -11.00 9.29 -9.56
C ASP A 76 -9.55 9.49 -9.96
N LEU A 77 -8.89 10.55 -9.47
CA LEU A 77 -7.44 10.71 -9.58
C LEU A 77 -6.73 9.52 -8.94
N ARG A 78 -7.09 9.16 -7.71
CA ARG A 78 -6.46 8.04 -7.00
C ARG A 78 -6.59 6.72 -7.77
N LYS A 79 -7.79 6.39 -8.27
CA LYS A 79 -8.01 5.18 -9.08
C LYS A 79 -7.16 5.18 -10.35
N TRP A 80 -7.05 6.34 -11.01
CA TRP A 80 -6.22 6.48 -12.20
C TRP A 80 -4.73 6.30 -11.88
N ILE A 81 -4.25 6.87 -10.78
CA ILE A 81 -2.88 6.68 -10.27
C ILE A 81 -2.62 5.20 -9.95
N GLU A 82 -3.55 4.52 -9.28
CA GLU A 82 -3.44 3.09 -8.96
C GLU A 82 -3.29 2.23 -10.22
N VAL A 83 -4.09 2.50 -11.25
CA VAL A 83 -3.98 1.84 -12.55
C VAL A 83 -2.63 2.15 -13.21
N GLY A 84 -2.21 3.42 -13.21
CA GLY A 84 -0.93 3.86 -13.76
C GLY A 84 0.29 3.26 -13.07
N ALA A 85 0.19 3.02 -11.76
CA ALA A 85 1.19 2.32 -10.95
C ALA A 85 1.17 0.78 -11.12
N GLY A 86 0.27 0.26 -11.98
CA GLY A 86 0.10 -1.17 -12.21
C GLY A 86 -0.60 -1.92 -11.07
N HIS A 87 -1.23 -1.20 -10.12
CA HIS A 87 -2.02 -1.79 -9.04
C HIS A 87 -3.46 -2.04 -9.50
N CYS A 88 -3.61 -2.83 -10.56
CA CYS A 88 -4.89 -3.13 -11.17
C CYS A 88 -4.96 -4.57 -11.67
N GLN A 89 -6.18 -5.04 -11.89
CA GLN A 89 -6.46 -6.26 -12.64
C GLN A 89 -7.08 -5.92 -13.99
N PHE A 90 -6.77 -6.72 -15.01
CA PHE A 90 -7.38 -6.59 -16.32
C PHE A 90 -8.53 -7.58 -16.46
N VAL A 91 -9.73 -7.07 -16.74
CA VAL A 91 -10.92 -7.88 -16.98
C VAL A 91 -11.43 -7.69 -18.40
N PRO A 92 -12.12 -8.68 -19.00
CA PRO A 92 -12.77 -8.51 -20.28
C PRO A 92 -13.88 -7.44 -20.21
N GLY A 93 -13.70 -6.36 -20.95
CA GLY A 93 -14.71 -5.32 -21.13
C GLY A 93 -15.60 -5.55 -22.35
N PRO A 94 -16.53 -4.61 -22.62
CA PRO A 94 -17.40 -4.68 -23.78
C PRO A 94 -16.60 -4.85 -25.07
N LYS A 95 -17.05 -5.75 -25.94
CA LYS A 95 -16.42 -6.07 -27.24
C LYS A 95 -14.98 -6.61 -27.13
N GLY A 96 -14.64 -7.24 -26.00
CA GLY A 96 -13.35 -7.92 -25.82
C GLY A 96 -12.16 -6.98 -25.56
N ARG A 97 -12.40 -5.68 -25.33
CA ARG A 97 -11.34 -4.75 -24.90
C ARG A 97 -11.01 -4.99 -23.44
N LEU A 98 -9.73 -5.08 -23.09
CA LEU A 98 -9.33 -5.16 -21.68
C LEU A 98 -9.64 -3.85 -20.97
N VAL A 99 -10.21 -3.96 -19.76
CA VAL A 99 -10.47 -2.84 -18.86
C VAL A 99 -9.63 -3.04 -17.60
N ALA A 100 -8.86 -2.03 -17.24
CA ALA A 100 -8.11 -2.01 -15.98
C ALA A 100 -9.05 -1.61 -14.84
N LEU A 101 -9.16 -2.46 -13.82
CA LEU A 101 -9.87 -2.16 -12.58
C LEU A 101 -8.85 -2.05 -11.45
N PRO A 102 -8.79 -0.92 -10.73
CA PRO A 102 -7.88 -0.76 -9.60
C PRO A 102 -8.17 -1.80 -8.51
N LEU A 103 -7.11 -2.33 -7.93
CA LEU A 103 -7.21 -3.21 -6.76
C LEU A 103 -7.42 -2.38 -5.49
N SER A 104 -8.05 -2.97 -4.49
CA SER A 104 -8.30 -2.27 -3.23
C SER A 104 -7.01 -2.09 -2.42
N ILE A 105 -6.73 -0.85 -2.02
CA ILE A 105 -5.66 -0.48 -1.08
C ILE A 105 -6.16 -0.29 0.37
N ALA A 106 -7.32 -0.86 0.69
CA ALA A 106 -7.91 -0.82 2.03
C ALA A 106 -6.90 -1.25 3.11
N TYR A 107 -7.10 -0.78 4.34
CA TYR A 107 -6.16 -1.04 5.45
C TYR A 107 -5.88 -2.52 5.68
N ASP A 108 -6.86 -3.36 5.38
CA ASP A 108 -6.79 -4.80 5.56
C ASP A 108 -6.39 -5.55 4.28
N SER A 109 -6.06 -4.89 3.16
CA SER A 109 -5.67 -5.58 1.93
C SER A 109 -4.16 -5.72 1.72
N LEU A 110 -3.34 -4.77 2.18
CA LEU A 110 -1.88 -4.80 2.03
C LEU A 110 -1.17 -4.81 3.40
N ASP A 111 -0.05 -5.50 3.51
CA ASP A 111 0.89 -5.31 4.62
C ASP A 111 1.76 -4.04 4.45
N ASP A 112 2.60 -3.71 5.43
CA ASP A 112 3.42 -2.50 5.39
C ASP A 112 4.43 -2.50 4.24
N THR A 113 5.02 -3.66 3.95
CA THR A 113 6.00 -3.83 2.88
C THR A 113 5.33 -3.68 1.51
N GLU A 114 4.21 -4.38 1.31
CA GLU A 114 3.42 -4.29 0.08
C GLU A 114 2.91 -2.86 -0.16
N PHE A 115 2.49 -2.17 0.91
CA PHE A 115 2.05 -0.78 0.80
C PHE A 115 3.20 0.18 0.48
N TYR A 116 4.40 -0.06 1.03
CA TYR A 116 5.60 0.69 0.68
C TYR A 116 6.01 0.48 -0.78
N GLU A 117 6.01 -0.76 -1.27
CA GLU A 117 6.25 -1.06 -2.68
C GLU A 117 5.20 -0.41 -3.60
N HIS A 118 3.94 -0.42 -3.19
CA HIS A 118 2.87 0.28 -3.90
C HIS A 118 3.14 1.79 -3.98
N HIS A 119 3.53 2.41 -2.86
CA HIS A 119 3.89 3.83 -2.83
C HIS A 119 5.07 4.14 -3.78
N ILE A 120 6.11 3.32 -3.82
CA ILE A 120 7.23 3.50 -4.77
C ILE A 120 6.72 3.49 -6.22
N LYS A 121 5.84 2.55 -6.58
CA LYS A 121 5.26 2.47 -7.92
C LYS A 121 4.39 3.69 -8.26
N VAL A 122 3.63 4.18 -7.28
CA VAL A 122 2.83 5.41 -7.42
C VAL A 122 3.74 6.61 -7.70
N VAL A 123 4.79 6.81 -6.90
CA VAL A 123 5.74 7.90 -7.08
C VAL A 123 6.45 7.79 -8.44
N ALA A 124 6.87 6.59 -8.85
CA ALA A 124 7.48 6.36 -10.16
C ALA A 124 6.51 6.69 -11.31
N PHE A 125 5.23 6.33 -11.18
CA PHE A 125 4.22 6.67 -12.18
C PHE A 125 4.00 8.18 -12.25
N LEU A 126 3.87 8.88 -11.13
CA LEU A 126 3.69 10.33 -11.09
C LEU A 126 4.86 11.11 -11.72
N ARG A 127 6.08 10.57 -11.63
CA ARG A 127 7.28 11.09 -12.33
C ARG A 127 7.29 10.81 -13.84
N SER A 128 6.42 9.95 -14.35
CA SER A 128 6.44 9.58 -15.77
C SER A 128 5.95 10.72 -16.68
N GLN A 129 6.48 10.80 -17.91
CA GLN A 129 6.00 11.75 -18.91
C GLN A 129 4.52 11.53 -19.27
N SER A 130 4.06 10.28 -19.27
CA SER A 130 2.65 9.96 -19.52
C SER A 130 1.73 10.53 -18.45
N ALA A 131 2.15 10.49 -17.18
CA ALA A 131 1.34 11.02 -16.09
C ALA A 131 1.36 12.55 -16.09
N THR A 132 2.55 13.14 -16.18
CA THR A 132 2.74 14.60 -16.15
C THR A 132 2.03 15.29 -17.32
N ARG A 133 2.18 14.80 -18.55
CA ARG A 133 1.47 15.36 -19.72
C ARG A 133 -0.04 15.18 -19.66
N PHE A 134 -0.51 14.14 -18.99
CA PHE A 134 -1.95 13.96 -18.77
C PHE A 134 -2.45 14.98 -17.75
N LEU A 135 -1.80 15.09 -16.60
CA LEU A 135 -2.21 15.99 -15.51
C LEU A 135 -2.07 17.48 -15.89
N TRP A 136 -1.09 17.82 -16.73
CA TRP A 136 -0.79 19.18 -17.17
C TRP A 136 -0.52 19.25 -18.68
N PRO A 137 -1.56 19.23 -19.53
CA PRO A 137 -1.39 19.18 -20.99
C PRO A 137 -0.68 20.40 -21.59
N ASP A 138 -0.85 21.57 -20.97
CA ASP A 138 -0.33 22.85 -21.47
C ASP A 138 1.01 23.25 -20.82
N VAL A 139 1.56 22.41 -19.94
CA VAL A 139 2.83 22.65 -19.26
C VAL A 139 3.95 21.88 -19.95
N SER A 140 5.11 22.53 -20.15
CA SER A 140 6.28 21.85 -20.73
C SER A 140 6.75 20.70 -19.84
N ASP A 141 7.28 19.63 -20.43
CA ASP A 141 7.76 18.44 -19.70
C ASP A 141 8.75 18.79 -18.58
N ILE A 142 9.63 19.77 -18.81
CA ILE A 142 10.63 20.22 -17.83
C ILE A 142 9.95 20.87 -16.63
N ALA A 143 8.99 21.78 -16.87
CA ALA A 143 8.27 22.46 -15.81
C ALA A 143 7.38 21.48 -15.03
N ALA A 144 6.69 20.56 -15.72
CA ALA A 144 5.87 19.55 -15.08
C ALA A 144 6.71 18.60 -14.20
N ALA A 145 7.87 18.16 -14.68
CA ALA A 145 8.79 17.34 -13.90
C ALA A 145 9.31 18.09 -12.65
N ALA A 146 9.64 19.38 -12.78
CA ALA A 146 10.06 20.20 -11.65
C ALA A 146 8.94 20.35 -10.59
N SER A 147 7.69 20.53 -11.02
CA SER A 147 6.53 20.57 -10.13
C SER A 147 6.35 19.26 -9.36
N VAL A 148 6.51 18.10 -10.04
CA VAL A 148 6.45 16.78 -9.38
C VAL A 148 7.49 16.67 -8.27
N GLU A 149 8.76 16.99 -8.56
CA GLU A 149 9.81 16.91 -7.54
C GLU A 149 9.60 17.88 -6.39
N SER A 150 9.09 19.09 -6.66
CA SER A 150 8.75 20.06 -5.62
C SER A 150 7.70 19.49 -4.65
N ILE A 151 6.65 18.85 -5.18
CA ILE A 151 5.61 18.22 -4.34
C ILE A 151 6.21 17.07 -3.54
N LEU A 152 6.99 16.19 -4.16
CA LEU A 152 7.54 15.00 -3.50
C LEU A 152 8.52 15.35 -2.37
N GLN A 153 9.31 16.42 -2.53
CA GLN A 153 10.23 16.90 -1.50
C GLN A 153 9.54 17.31 -0.19
N GLU A 154 8.27 17.71 -0.23
CA GLU A 154 7.49 18.02 0.98
C GLU A 154 7.23 16.78 1.85
N PHE A 155 7.36 15.58 1.27
CA PHE A 155 7.04 14.30 1.91
C PHE A 155 8.26 13.40 2.14
N ASP A 156 9.44 13.80 1.70
CA ASP A 156 10.71 13.13 2.00
C ASP A 156 11.18 13.50 3.43
N ALA A 157 10.65 12.80 4.44
CA ALA A 157 11.01 12.98 5.87
C ALA A 157 11.08 11.68 6.67
#